data_AF-A0A4P6FSL1-F1
#
_entry.id   AF-A0A4P6FSL1-F1
#
_cell.length_a   1.000
_cell.length_b   1.000
_cell.length_c   1.000
_cell.angle_alpha   90.00
_cell.angle_beta   90.00
_cell.angle_gamma   90.00
#
_symmetry.space_group_name_H-M   'P 1'
#
loop_
_entity.id
_entity.type
_entity.pdbx_description
1 polymer ?
#
loop_
_entity_poly.entity_id
_entity_poly.type
_entity_poly.pdbx_seq_one_letter_code
_entity_poly.pdbx_strand_id
1 'polypeptide(L)'
;MLRTPAPFPQVGSYALTIHQDEITLARIQGRNGEDATISLPLFSGASGNRTVPLGELIDATPLSDDEASEWSALNQFDFGTSPPRAGTAKRVHWDRYRALTERDIQSPVLERLLDLAAGQTERRAA
;
A
#
# COMPACT_ATOMS: atom_id res chain seq x y z
N MET A 1 10.51 -21.39 0.00
CA MET A 1 10.14 -20.85 1.34
C MET A 1 9.32 -19.60 1.09
N LEU A 2 8.01 -19.65 1.40
CA LEU A 2 7.12 -18.49 1.28
C LEU A 2 7.63 -17.43 2.26
N ARG A 3 8.23 -16.36 1.73
CA ARG A 3 8.58 -15.19 2.54
C ARG A 3 7.26 -14.53 2.86
N THR A 4 6.76 -14.71 4.08
CA THR A 4 5.68 -13.86 4.60
C THR A 4 6.17 -12.43 4.42
N PRO A 5 5.55 -11.61 3.55
CA PRO A 5 5.98 -10.23 3.42
C PRO A 5 5.77 -9.55 4.77
N ALA A 6 6.66 -8.62 5.07
CA ALA A 6 6.58 -7.95 6.36
C ALA A 6 5.24 -7.21 6.47
N PRO A 7 4.63 -7.23 7.68
CA PRO A 7 3.34 -6.60 7.88
C PRO A 7 3.43 -5.11 7.60
N PHE A 8 2.47 -4.60 6.84
CA PHE A 8 2.33 -3.17 6.63
C PHE A 8 2.06 -2.43 7.95
N PRO A 9 2.58 -1.20 8.11
CA PRO A 9 3.57 -0.56 7.26
C PRO A 9 5.01 -0.91 7.64
N GLN A 10 5.86 -1.00 6.63
CA GLN A 10 7.31 -1.16 6.74
C GLN A 10 8.02 -0.01 6.03
N VAL A 11 9.24 0.34 6.48
CA VAL A 11 10.06 1.38 5.86
C VAL A 11 10.22 1.10 4.36
N GLY A 12 10.01 2.12 3.54
CA GLY A 12 10.05 2.03 2.09
C GLY A 12 8.70 1.72 1.43
N SER A 13 7.69 1.30 2.19
CA SER A 13 6.32 1.10 1.69
C SER A 13 5.67 2.40 1.24
N TYR A 14 4.63 2.27 0.42
CA TYR A 14 3.77 3.38 0.04
C TYR A 14 2.43 3.28 0.77
N ALA A 15 1.89 4.42 1.16
CA ALA A 15 0.60 4.51 1.80
C ALA A 15 -0.21 5.67 1.23
N LEU A 16 -1.52 5.53 1.17
CA LEU A 16 -2.42 6.66 0.99
C LEU A 16 -2.83 7.18 2.37
N THR A 17 -2.85 8.50 2.50
CA THR A 17 -3.37 9.19 3.69
C THR A 17 -4.34 10.27 3.22
N ILE A 18 -5.37 10.53 4.01
CA ILE A 18 -6.34 11.60 3.72
C ILE A 18 -6.02 12.77 4.65
N HIS A 19 -5.76 13.93 4.05
CA HIS A 19 -5.54 15.15 4.79
C HIS A 19 -6.37 16.28 4.20
N GLN A 20 -7.22 16.91 5.01
CA GLN A 20 -8.09 18.02 4.55
C GLN A 20 -8.89 17.66 3.28
N ASP A 21 -9.45 16.45 3.26
CA ASP A 21 -10.20 15.87 2.12
C ASP A 21 -9.38 15.61 0.85
N GLU A 22 -8.05 15.73 0.91
CA GLU A 22 -7.14 15.36 -0.17
C GLU A 22 -6.46 14.01 0.10
N ILE A 23 -6.58 13.09 -0.87
CA ILE A 23 -5.83 11.83 -0.86
C ILE A 23 -4.40 12.13 -1.29
N THR A 24 -3.46 11.89 -0.39
CA THR A 24 -2.04 12.08 -0.66
C THR A 24 -1.31 10.75 -0.59
N LEU A 25 -0.51 10.48 -1.61
CA LEU A 25 0.45 9.39 -1.57
C LEU A 25 1.58 9.73 -0.60
N ALA A 26 2.01 8.80 0.23
CA ALA A 26 3.12 8.98 1.14
C ALA A 26 4.05 7.77 1.09
N ARG A 27 5.32 7.99 1.42
CA ARG A 27 6.30 6.93 1.59
C ARG A 27 6.62 6.76 3.07
N ILE A 28 6.58 5.53 3.57
CA ILE A 28 6.88 5.22 4.96
C ILE A 28 8.39 5.34 5.19
N GLN A 29 8.77 6.18 6.15
CA GLN A 29 10.16 6.43 6.56
C GLN A 29 10.50 5.71 7.87
N GLY A 30 9.52 5.47 8.73
CA GLY A 30 9.71 4.83 10.03
C GLY A 30 8.40 4.38 10.65
N ARG A 31 8.48 3.42 11.58
CA ARG A 31 7.35 2.96 12.39
C ARG A 31 7.70 3.08 13.87
N ASN A 32 6.83 3.71 14.64
CA ASN A 32 7.00 3.98 16.06
C ASN A 32 5.74 3.54 16.81
N GLY A 33 5.65 2.24 17.11
CA GLY A 33 4.48 1.68 17.78
C GLY A 33 3.21 1.74 16.92
N GLU A 34 2.25 2.57 17.34
CA GLU A 34 0.95 2.80 16.69
C GLU A 34 0.98 3.97 15.68
N ASP A 35 2.14 4.59 15.49
CA ASP A 35 2.35 5.65 14.51
C ASP A 35 3.37 5.25 13.44
N ALA A 36 3.29 5.91 12.29
CA ALA A 36 4.32 5.87 11.27
C ALA A 36 4.79 7.27 10.90
N THR A 37 6.10 7.40 10.68
CA THR A 37 6.68 8.57 10.04
C THR A 37 6.58 8.39 8.54
N ILE A 38 5.93 9.32 7.87
CA ILE A 38 5.72 9.33 6.42
C ILE A 38 6.40 10.54 5.80
N SER A 39 6.89 10.39 4.58
CA SER A 39 7.28 11.51 3.71
C SER A 39 6.22 11.70 2.65
N LEU A 40 5.70 12.91 2.53
CA LEU A 40 4.80 13.29 1.46
C LEU A 40 5.66 13.72 0.24
N PRO A 41 5.39 13.22 -0.97
CA PRO A 41 5.93 13.80 -2.19
C PRO A 41 5.30 15.18 -2.34
N LEU A 42 6.07 16.25 -2.14
CA LEU A 42 5.53 17.60 -2.26
C LEU A 42 5.52 18.08 -3.69
N PHE A 43 4.38 18.65 -4.05
CA PHE A 43 4.18 19.48 -5.24
C PHE A 43 4.88 20.85 -5.15
N SER A 44 5.48 21.19 -3.99
CA SER A 44 6.10 22.49 -3.71
C SER A 44 7.02 22.47 -2.46
N GLY A 45 8.32 22.21 -2.67
CA GLY A 45 9.44 22.81 -1.91
C GLY A 45 9.69 22.50 -0.42
N ALA A 46 8.72 22.01 0.36
CA ALA A 46 8.87 21.83 1.81
C ALA A 46 8.75 20.35 2.23
N SER A 47 9.82 19.55 2.12
CA SER A 47 9.84 18.14 2.57
C SER A 47 9.70 18.03 4.09
N GLY A 48 8.46 17.92 4.57
CA GLY A 48 8.15 17.61 5.96
C GLY A 48 7.87 16.13 6.13
N ASN A 49 8.70 15.45 6.92
CA ASN A 49 8.28 14.18 7.50
C ASN A 49 7.12 14.45 8.46
N ARG A 50 6.06 13.65 8.38
CA ARG A 50 4.90 13.73 9.27
C ARG A 50 4.76 12.43 10.04
N THR A 51 4.34 12.52 11.29
CA THR A 51 3.88 11.35 12.05
C THR A 51 2.37 11.22 11.88
N VAL A 52 1.91 10.05 11.47
CA VAL A 52 0.49 9.73 11.23
C VAL A 52 0.15 8.42 11.93
N PRO A 53 -1.02 8.32 12.59
CA PRO A 53 -1.50 7.07 13.17
C PRO A 53 -1.63 5.97 12.12
N LEU A 54 -1.27 4.74 12.47
CA LEU A 54 -1.35 3.60 11.55
C LEU A 54 -2.76 3.36 11.00
N GLY A 55 -3.79 3.62 11.79
CA GLY A 55 -5.18 3.46 11.38
C GLY A 55 -5.65 4.45 10.29
N GLU A 56 -4.89 5.52 10.05
CA GLU A 56 -5.17 6.51 9.00
C GLU A 56 -4.41 6.22 7.69
N LEU A 57 -3.58 5.16 7.68
CA LEU A 57 -2.77 4.77 6.53
C LEU A 57 -3.42 3.59 5.82
N ILE A 58 -3.56 3.74 4.51
CA ILE A 58 -4.06 2.71 3.62
C ILE A 58 -2.85 2.17 2.83
N ASP A 59 -2.62 0.85 2.86
CA ASP A 59 -1.49 0.23 2.17
C ASP A 59 -1.63 0.28 0.65
N ALA A 60 -0.90 1.20 0.04
CA ALA A 60 -0.84 1.36 -1.40
C ALA A 60 0.51 0.92 -1.96
N THR A 61 1.19 -0.02 -1.31
CA THR A 61 2.45 -0.56 -1.81
C THR A 61 2.18 -1.47 -3.00
N PRO A 62 2.83 -1.25 -4.17
CA PRO A 62 2.70 -2.14 -5.31
C PRO A 62 3.00 -3.58 -4.93
N LEU A 63 2.34 -4.52 -5.59
CA LEU A 63 2.73 -5.93 -5.48
C LEU A 63 4.10 -6.13 -6.11
N SER A 64 4.96 -6.91 -5.46
CA SER A 64 6.15 -7.44 -6.14
C SER A 64 5.76 -8.53 -7.15
N ASP A 65 6.67 -8.89 -8.06
CA ASP A 65 6.42 -9.96 -9.03
C ASP A 65 6.04 -11.30 -8.37
N ASP A 66 6.66 -11.61 -7.23
CA ASP A 66 6.35 -12.79 -6.43
C ASP A 66 4.93 -12.70 -5.83
N GLU A 67 4.55 -11.52 -5.31
CA GLU A 67 3.23 -11.28 -4.74
C GLU A 67 2.13 -11.25 -5.79
N ALA A 68 2.40 -10.73 -6.99
CA ALA A 68 1.50 -10.75 -8.13
C ALA A 68 1.27 -12.18 -8.62
N SER A 69 2.33 -12.99 -8.67
CA SER A 69 2.24 -14.43 -8.99
C SER A 69 1.43 -15.18 -7.93
N GLU A 70 1.66 -14.89 -6.65
CA GLU A 70 0.89 -15.47 -5.55
C GLU A 70 -0.58 -15.05 -5.61
N TRP A 71 -0.87 -13.77 -5.84
CA TRP A 71 -2.23 -13.27 -6.00
C TRP A 71 -2.95 -13.99 -7.15
N SER A 72 -2.29 -14.14 -8.30
CA SER A 72 -2.87 -14.87 -9.44
C SER A 72 -3.14 -16.33 -9.11
N ALA A 73 -2.29 -16.98 -8.32
CA ALA A 73 -2.51 -18.37 -7.88
C ALA A 73 -3.69 -18.47 -6.89
N LEU A 74 -3.78 -17.53 -5.94
CA LEU A 74 -4.88 -17.47 -4.97
C LEU A 74 -6.22 -17.10 -5.63
N ASN A 75 -6.21 -16.30 -6.68
CA ASN A 75 -7.43 -15.92 -7.41
C ASN A 75 -8.10 -17.14 -8.10
N GLN A 76 -7.36 -18.24 -8.29
CA GLN A 76 -7.91 -19.51 -8.79
C GLN A 76 -8.53 -20.38 -7.68
N PHE A 77 -8.29 -20.05 -6.40
CA PHE A 77 -8.90 -20.77 -5.29
C PHE A 77 -10.36 -20.34 -5.11
N ASP A 78 -11.27 -21.33 -5.04
CA ASP A 78 -12.64 -21.06 -4.63
C ASP A 78 -12.72 -20.82 -3.13
N PHE A 79 -12.72 -19.55 -2.75
CA PHE A 79 -12.94 -19.15 -1.38
C PHE A 79 -14.42 -18.98 -1.00
N GLY A 80 -15.33 -18.94 -1.98
CA GLY A 80 -16.72 -18.53 -1.79
C GLY A 80 -16.87 -17.02 -1.52
N THR A 81 -18.10 -16.60 -1.23
CA THR A 81 -18.47 -15.19 -0.96
C THR A 81 -18.29 -14.76 0.49
N SER A 82 -17.89 -15.66 1.39
CA SER A 82 -17.78 -15.39 2.82
C SER A 82 -16.45 -15.89 3.39
N PRO A 83 -15.91 -15.23 4.43
CA PRO A 83 -14.65 -15.63 5.03
C PRO A 83 -14.72 -17.08 5.53
N PRO A 84 -13.70 -17.91 5.25
CA PRO A 84 -13.59 -19.23 5.86
C PRO A 84 -13.51 -19.13 7.39
N ARG A 85 -13.86 -20.23 8.08
CA ARG A 85 -13.78 -20.30 9.55
C ARG A 85 -12.36 -20.02 10.04
N ALA A 86 -12.25 -19.26 11.13
CA ALA A 86 -10.98 -18.97 11.79
C ALA A 86 -10.23 -20.26 12.16
N GLY A 87 -8.89 -20.22 12.09
CA GLY A 87 -8.02 -21.37 12.41
C GLY A 87 -7.87 -22.40 11.30
N THR A 88 -8.50 -22.23 10.14
CA THR A 88 -8.33 -23.13 8.98
C THR A 88 -7.21 -22.65 8.05
N ALA A 89 -6.53 -23.58 7.38
CA ALA A 89 -5.55 -23.23 6.33
C ALA A 89 -6.20 -22.40 5.21
N LYS A 90 -7.47 -22.70 4.89
CA LYS A 90 -8.27 -21.91 3.93
C LYS A 90 -8.44 -20.46 4.38
N ARG A 91 -8.56 -20.20 5.68
CA ARG A 91 -8.63 -18.84 6.22
C ARG A 91 -7.33 -18.07 6.03
N VAL A 92 -6.18 -18.71 6.25
CA VAL A 92 -4.86 -18.10 6.00
C VAL A 92 -4.74 -17.65 4.54
N HIS A 93 -5.13 -18.51 3.59
CA HIS A 93 -5.14 -18.18 2.18
C HIS A 93 -6.14 -17.07 1.82
N TRP A 94 -7.32 -17.04 2.47
CA TRP A 94 -8.31 -15.97 2.28
C TRP A 94 -7.82 -14.62 2.78
N ASP A 95 -7.25 -14.57 3.99
CA ASP A 95 -6.71 -13.33 4.56
C ASP A 95 -5.56 -12.81 3.69
N ARG A 96 -4.72 -13.73 3.17
CA ARG A 96 -3.65 -13.39 2.21
C ARG A 96 -4.20 -12.86 0.89
N TYR A 97 -5.17 -13.55 0.31
CA TYR A 97 -5.84 -13.13 -0.93
C TYR A 97 -6.46 -11.74 -0.80
N ARG A 98 -7.16 -11.48 0.31
CA ARG A 98 -7.74 -10.17 0.62
C ARG A 98 -6.69 -9.07 0.70
N ALA A 99 -5.62 -9.29 1.45
CA ALA A 99 -4.54 -8.31 1.58
C ALA A 99 -3.87 -7.98 0.23
N LEU A 100 -3.63 -8.99 -0.61
CA LEU A 100 -3.06 -8.78 -1.95
C LEU A 100 -4.04 -8.08 -2.89
N THR A 101 -5.32 -8.44 -2.83
CA THR A 101 -6.38 -7.80 -3.65
C THR A 101 -6.56 -6.34 -3.28
N GLU A 102 -6.54 -6.00 -1.98
CA GLU A 102 -6.65 -4.61 -1.52
C GLU A 102 -5.49 -3.75 -2.04
N ARG A 103 -4.27 -4.29 -2.07
CA ARG A 103 -3.09 -3.61 -2.65
C ARG A 103 -3.15 -3.51 -4.18
N ASP A 104 -3.57 -4.58 -4.85
CA ASP A 104 -3.71 -4.61 -6.32
C ASP A 104 -4.71 -3.54 -6.80
N ILE A 105 -5.87 -3.42 -6.14
CA ILE A 105 -6.88 -2.39 -6.46
C ILE A 105 -6.31 -0.97 -6.33
N GLN A 106 -5.37 -0.76 -5.41
CA GLN A 106 -4.80 0.57 -5.14
C GLN A 106 -3.59 0.89 -6.01
N SER A 107 -2.97 -0.11 -6.63
CA SER A 107 -1.80 0.06 -7.50
C SER A 107 -2.07 0.98 -8.72
N PRO A 108 -3.21 0.89 -9.44
CA PRO A 108 -3.50 1.81 -10.53
C PRO A 108 -3.68 3.27 -10.09
N VAL A 109 -4.17 3.49 -8.88
CA VAL A 109 -4.30 4.83 -8.30
C VAL A 109 -2.91 5.38 -7.98
N LEU A 110 -2.05 4.54 -7.41
CA LEU A 110 -0.65 4.86 -7.15
C LEU A 110 0.10 5.24 -8.45
N GLU A 111 0.02 4.41 -9.48
CA GLU A 111 0.69 4.66 -10.77
C GLU A 111 0.31 6.02 -11.34
N ARG A 112 -0.99 6.35 -11.35
CA ARG A 112 -1.46 7.67 -11.79
C ARG A 112 -0.94 8.82 -10.92
N LEU A 113 -0.89 8.64 -9.60
CA LEU A 113 -0.37 9.67 -8.70
C LEU A 113 1.14 9.88 -8.89
N LEU A 114 1.90 8.80 -9.11
CA LEU A 114 3.33 8.86 -9.42
C LEU A 114 3.58 9.52 -10.78
N ASP A 115 2.82 9.18 -11.81
CA ASP A 115 2.91 9.79 -13.14
C ASP A 115 2.57 11.29 -13.11
N LEU A 116 1.52 11.67 -12.36
CA LEU A 116 1.17 13.08 -12.15
C LEU A 116 2.29 13.84 -11.44
N ALA A 117 2.94 13.22 -10.45
CA ALA A 117 4.10 13.81 -9.78
C ALA A 117 5.31 13.95 -10.71
N ALA A 118 5.57 12.96 -11.57
CA ALA A 118 6.68 12.99 -12.54
C ALA A 118 6.45 14.05 -13.64
N GLY A 119 5.27 14.08 -14.27
CA GLY A 119 4.95 14.99 -15.37
C GLY A 119 4.84 16.48 -14.97
N GLN A 120 4.59 16.79 -13.71
CA GLN A 120 4.63 18.16 -13.18
C GLN A 120 6.07 18.68 -13.00
N THR A 121 7.03 17.77 -12.80
CA THR A 121 8.46 18.11 -12.63
C THR A 121 9.05 18.64 -13.96
N GLU A 122 8.64 18.07 -15.09
CA GLU A 122 9.11 18.49 -16.42
C GLU A 122 8.56 19.85 -16.85
N ARG A 123 7.33 20.21 -16.46
CA ARG A 123 6.71 21.50 -16.81
C ARG A 123 7.26 22.71 -16.06
N ARG A 124 8.04 22.51 -14.99
CA ARG A 124 8.69 23.60 -14.22
C ARG A 124 10.16 23.81 -14.58
N ALA A 125 10.74 22.92 -15.39
CA ALA A 125 12.14 23.02 -15.85
C ALA A 125 12.26 23.65 -17.26
N ALA A 126 11.14 24.00 -17.90
CA ALA A 126 11.05 24.70 -19.18
C ALA A 126 10.48 26.11 -18.96
#